data_AF-A0A3B5KYW5-F1
#
_entry.id   AF-A0A3B5KYW5-F1
#
_cell.length_a   1.000
_cell.length_b   1.000
_cell.length_c   1.000
_cell.angle_alpha   90.00
_cell.angle_beta   90.00
_cell.angle_gamma   90.00
#
_symmetry.space_group_name_H-M   'P 1'
#
loop_
_entity.id
_entity.type
_entity.pdbx_description
1 polymer ?
#
loop_
_entity_poly.entity_id
_entity_poly.type
_entity_poly.pdbx_seq_one_letter_code
_entity_poly.pdbx_strand_id
1 'polypeptide(L)'
;MGDTLEFNEIYQEVKGSWNDGRLRFSKQNVVYKNNKTGKVDSIPAGELNQAQWRRVCLGHGIKLGTSTGHVYKYDGFRDTDFEKLSEFFKSNYKMDLSEKDMSVKGWNWGTAKFSGKQAGTESLKSNTLCFYTVLKHLETQKIRIWRNV
;
A
#
# COMPACT_ATOMS: atom_id res chain seq x y z
N MET A 1 2.53 -11.70 -23.66
CA MET A 1 2.43 -10.79 -22.50
C MET A 1 3.84 -10.55 -21.99
N GLY A 2 4.27 -9.29 -21.87
CA GLY A 2 5.66 -8.95 -21.56
C GLY A 2 6.11 -9.48 -20.20
N ASP A 3 7.38 -9.89 -20.11
CA ASP A 3 7.95 -10.49 -18.89
C ASP A 3 8.10 -9.50 -17.73
N THR A 4 7.97 -8.20 -18.01
CA THR A 4 8.13 -7.12 -17.04
C THR A 4 7.17 -5.96 -17.31
N LEU A 5 6.68 -5.31 -16.24
CA LEU A 5 5.99 -4.02 -16.30
C LEU A 5 6.85 -2.95 -15.64
N GLU A 6 6.86 -1.75 -16.21
CA GLU A 6 7.72 -0.68 -15.75
C GLU A 6 7.02 0.67 -15.74
N PHE A 7 7.30 1.46 -14.71
CA PHE A 7 6.70 2.77 -14.45
C PHE A 7 7.78 3.73 -13.96
N ASN A 8 7.97 4.84 -14.68
CA ASN A 8 9.06 5.79 -14.44
C ASN A 8 8.70 6.94 -13.49
N GLU A 9 7.42 7.24 -13.35
CA GLU A 9 6.90 8.38 -12.58
C GLU A 9 6.12 7.88 -11.36
N ILE A 10 6.77 7.04 -10.54
CA ILE A 10 6.14 6.44 -9.36
C ILE A 10 6.80 6.96 -8.09
N TYR A 11 5.97 7.18 -7.08
CA TYR A 11 6.39 7.69 -5.80
C TYR A 11 6.31 6.62 -4.73
N GLN A 12 7.40 6.35 -4.02
CA GLN A 12 7.38 5.52 -2.83
C GLN A 12 7.00 6.36 -1.62
N GLU A 13 5.85 6.04 -1.02
CA GLU A 13 5.33 6.72 0.16
C GLU A 13 5.99 6.16 1.42
N VAL A 14 6.91 6.93 2.02
CA VAL A 14 7.61 6.55 3.25
C VAL A 14 7.36 7.63 4.30
N LYS A 15 6.66 7.28 5.38
CA LYS A 15 6.38 8.16 6.53
C LYS A 15 5.81 9.54 6.11
N GLY A 16 4.90 9.56 5.12
CA GLY A 16 4.28 10.79 4.62
C GLY A 16 5.11 11.58 3.61
N SER A 17 6.31 11.10 3.26
CA SER A 17 7.11 11.65 2.17
C SER A 17 6.91 10.84 0.89
N TRP A 18 6.65 11.52 -0.23
CA TRP A 18 6.63 10.94 -1.58
C TRP A 18 8.01 11.05 -2.21
N ASN A 19 8.71 9.92 -2.27
CA ASN A 19 10.02 9.83 -2.89
C ASN A 19 9.85 9.41 -4.34
N ASP A 20 10.40 10.15 -5.29
CA ASP A 20 10.29 9.84 -6.72
C ASP A 20 11.27 8.73 -7.14
N GLY A 21 10.84 7.90 -8.09
CA GLY A 21 11.61 6.76 -8.54
C GLY A 21 10.94 5.94 -9.63
N ARG A 22 11.65 4.90 -10.05
CA ARG A 22 11.23 3.96 -11.08
C ARG A 22 10.86 2.63 -10.46
N LEU A 23 9.66 2.15 -10.76
CA LEU A 23 9.14 0.88 -10.29
C LEU A 23 9.08 -0.11 -11.44
N ARG A 24 9.55 -1.33 -11.20
CA ARG A 24 9.52 -2.42 -12.17
C ARG A 24 9.02 -3.69 -11.51
N PHE A 25 8.02 -4.31 -12.11
CA PHE A 25 7.53 -5.63 -11.77
C PHE A 25 8.12 -6.64 -12.75
N SER A 26 8.70 -7.72 -12.22
CA SER A 26 9.16 -8.87 -12.99
C SER A 26 8.56 -10.14 -12.40
N LYS A 27 8.71 -11.28 -13.07
CA LYS A 27 8.26 -12.58 -12.54
C LYS A 27 8.92 -12.94 -11.20
N GLN A 28 10.19 -12.59 -11.01
CA GLN A 28 10.93 -12.97 -9.80
C GLN A 28 10.89 -11.90 -8.70
N ASN A 29 10.80 -10.62 -9.06
CA ASN A 29 10.95 -9.53 -8.11
C ASN A 29 10.25 -8.24 -8.52
N VAL A 30 9.89 -7.45 -7.50
CA VAL A 30 9.46 -6.06 -7.64
C VAL A 30 10.63 -5.17 -7.23
N VAL A 31 11.09 -4.31 -8.13
CA VAL A 31 12.26 -3.47 -7.92
C VAL A 31 11.85 -2.00 -7.99
N TYR A 32 12.19 -1.25 -6.96
CA TYR A 32 12.02 0.20 -6.91
C TYR A 32 13.38 0.87 -6.79
N LYS A 33 13.68 1.81 -7.69
CA LYS A 33 14.89 2.63 -7.62
C LYS A 33 14.50 4.08 -7.36
N ASN A 34 14.95 4.61 -6.23
CA ASN A 34 14.78 6.02 -5.87
C ASN A 34 15.70 6.89 -6.75
N ASN A 35 15.14 7.91 -7.39
CA ASN A 35 15.90 8.76 -8.31
C ASN A 35 16.86 9.70 -7.58
N LYS A 36 16.48 10.21 -6.40
CA LYS A 36 17.29 11.16 -5.61
C LYS A 36 18.46 10.49 -4.91
N THR A 37 18.20 9.36 -4.25
CA THR A 37 19.21 8.67 -3.42
C THR A 37 19.95 7.56 -4.18
N GLY A 38 19.43 7.14 -5.34
CA GLY A 38 19.93 5.98 -6.06
C GLY A 38 19.65 4.63 -5.38
N LYS A 39 19.05 4.64 -4.18
CA LYS A 39 18.74 3.43 -3.40
C LYS A 39 17.81 2.53 -4.19
N VAL A 40 18.15 1.24 -4.24
CA VAL A 40 17.35 0.20 -4.88
C VAL A 40 16.76 -0.70 -3.81
N ASP A 41 15.44 -0.75 -3.75
CA ASP A 41 14.69 -1.73 -2.95
C ASP A 41 14.22 -2.85 -3.89
N SER A 42 14.45 -4.11 -3.50
CA SER A 42 14.03 -5.29 -4.27
C SER A 42 13.24 -6.22 -3.37
N ILE A 43 12.03 -6.57 -3.79
CA ILE A 43 11.11 -7.45 -3.07
C ILE A 43 10.97 -8.74 -3.89
N PRO A 44 11.36 -9.90 -3.35
CA PRO A 44 11.13 -11.17 -4.03
C PRO A 44 9.63 -11.43 -4.20
N ALA A 45 9.21 -11.91 -5.36
CA ALA A 45 7.80 -12.20 -5.64
C ALA A 45 7.21 -13.23 -4.66
N GLY A 46 8.01 -14.22 -4.24
CA GLY A 46 7.59 -15.24 -3.27
C GLY A 46 7.35 -14.71 -1.85
N GLU A 47 7.82 -13.49 -1.53
CA GLU A 47 7.53 -12.86 -0.24
C GLU A 47 6.22 -12.06 -0.24
N LEU A 48 5.66 -11.76 -1.42
CA LEU A 48 4.41 -11.01 -1.53
C LEU A 48 3.24 -11.87 -1.02
N ASN A 49 2.46 -11.33 -0.07
CA ASN A 49 1.26 -12.00 0.45
C ASN A 49 -0.03 -11.18 0.25
N GLN A 50 0.08 -9.88 -0.01
CA GLN A 50 -1.07 -9.00 -0.16
C GLN A 50 -0.77 -7.90 -1.17
N ALA A 51 -1.74 -7.62 -2.03
CA ALA A 51 -1.73 -6.48 -2.95
C ALA A 51 -3.09 -5.76 -2.88
N GLN A 52 -3.05 -4.46 -2.66
CA GLN A 52 -4.23 -3.61 -2.60
C GLN A 52 -4.06 -2.43 -3.55
N TRP A 53 -5.05 -2.24 -4.41
CA TRP A 53 -5.24 -1.03 -5.21
C TRP A 53 -6.10 -0.03 -4.44
N ARG A 54 -5.65 1.21 -4.38
CA ARG A 54 -6.30 2.25 -3.56
C ARG A 54 -6.26 3.60 -4.26
N ARG A 55 -7.28 4.43 -4.05
CA ARG A 55 -7.20 5.86 -4.38
C ARG A 55 -6.19 6.54 -3.45
N VAL A 56 -5.42 7.48 -3.99
CA VAL A 56 -4.45 8.30 -3.24
C VAL A 56 -4.51 9.75 -3.72
N CYS A 57 -3.72 10.63 -3.11
CA CYS A 57 -3.68 12.05 -3.48
C CYS A 57 -3.24 12.29 -4.93
N LEU A 58 -2.37 11.42 -5.46
CA LEU A 58 -1.86 11.47 -6.83
C LEU A 58 -2.34 10.22 -7.60
N GLY A 59 -3.58 10.28 -8.09
CA GLY A 59 -4.19 9.19 -8.86
C GLY A 59 -4.43 7.94 -8.02
N HIS A 60 -3.78 6.85 -8.38
CA HIS A 60 -3.89 5.56 -7.70
C HIS A 60 -2.56 5.09 -7.11
N GLY A 61 -2.68 4.23 -6.10
CA GLY A 61 -1.55 3.62 -5.41
C GLY A 61 -1.75 2.12 -5.22
N ILE A 62 -0.63 1.42 -5.16
CA ILE A 62 -0.54 0.01 -4.78
C ILE A 62 0.10 -0.10 -3.41
N LYS A 63 -0.55 -0.82 -2.50
CA LYS A 63 0.03 -1.25 -1.23
C LYS A 63 0.37 -2.74 -1.33
N LEU A 64 1.65 -3.06 -1.21
CA LEU A 64 2.16 -4.43 -1.17
C LEU A 64 2.50 -4.82 0.27
N GLY A 65 1.99 -5.95 0.71
CA GLY A 65 2.38 -6.61 1.96
C GLY A 65 3.29 -7.79 1.69
N THR A 66 4.27 -7.99 2.56
CA THR A 66 5.12 -9.18 2.57
C THR A 66 4.78 -10.11 3.72
N SER A 67 5.12 -11.39 3.59
CA SER A 67 5.03 -12.41 4.65
C SER A 67 5.82 -12.01 5.91
N THR A 68 6.91 -11.27 5.75
CA THR A 68 7.73 -10.70 6.82
C THR A 68 7.08 -9.50 7.54
N GLY A 69 5.91 -9.05 7.08
CA GLY A 69 5.16 -7.94 7.67
C GLY A 69 5.64 -6.55 7.24
N HIS A 70 6.53 -6.48 6.25
CA HIS A 70 6.88 -5.22 5.61
C HIS A 70 5.76 -4.77 4.68
N VAL A 71 5.60 -3.45 4.56
CA VAL A 71 4.62 -2.86 3.66
C VAL A 71 5.27 -1.79 2.82
N TYR A 72 5.05 -1.92 1.51
CA TYR A 72 5.54 -1.01 0.49
C TYR A 72 4.35 -0.32 -0.14
N LYS A 73 4.47 0.99 -0.31
CA LYS A 73 3.40 1.84 -0.85
C LYS A 73 3.97 2.61 -2.02
N TYR A 74 3.39 2.39 -3.20
CA TYR A 74 3.77 3.02 -4.44
C TYR A 74 2.56 3.77 -4.99
N ASP A 75 2.73 5.06 -5.25
CA ASP A 75 1.66 5.97 -5.66
C ASP A 75 2.02 6.62 -7.02
N GLY A 76 1.01 7.17 -7.71
CA GLY A 76 1.19 7.84 -9.00
C GLY A 76 0.73 7.03 -10.21
N PHE A 77 0.03 5.92 -10.00
CA PHE A 77 -0.53 5.13 -11.10
C PHE A 77 -1.74 5.80 -11.72
N ARG A 78 -1.95 5.55 -13.02
CA ARG A 78 -3.14 5.98 -13.75
C ARG A 78 -4.25 4.94 -13.59
N ASP A 79 -5.49 5.37 -13.73
CA ASP A 79 -6.67 4.48 -13.66
C ASP A 79 -6.58 3.37 -14.72
N THR A 80 -6.05 3.70 -15.91
CA THR A 80 -5.81 2.75 -17.02
C THR A 80 -4.75 1.69 -16.70
N ASP A 81 -3.97 1.85 -15.65
CA ASP A 81 -2.93 0.88 -15.27
C ASP A 81 -3.50 -0.30 -14.48
N PHE A 82 -4.74 -0.22 -13.98
CA PHE A 82 -5.32 -1.24 -13.13
C PHE A 82 -5.45 -2.59 -13.83
N GLU A 83 -6.03 -2.63 -15.03
CA GLU A 83 -6.31 -3.88 -15.75
C GLU A 83 -5.02 -4.64 -16.06
N LYS A 84 -4.02 -3.95 -16.63
CA LYS A 84 -2.71 -4.54 -16.94
C LYS A 84 -1.98 -5.04 -15.69
N LEU A 85 -2.10 -4.35 -14.55
CA LEU A 85 -1.50 -4.76 -13.28
C LEU A 85 -2.23 -5.97 -12.69
N SER A 86 -3.56 -5.97 -12.72
CA SER A 86 -4.40 -7.07 -12.23
C SER A 86 -4.08 -8.37 -12.96
N GLU A 87 -4.00 -8.33 -14.30
CA GLU A 87 -3.60 -9.48 -15.11
C GLU A 87 -2.18 -9.95 -14.80
N PHE A 88 -1.24 -9.01 -14.62
CA PHE A 88 0.14 -9.33 -14.28
C PHE A 88 0.27 -10.01 -12.92
N PHE A 89 -0.45 -9.53 -11.90
CA PHE A 89 -0.43 -10.10 -10.55
C PHE A 89 -1.07 -11.50 -10.53
N LYS A 90 -2.19 -11.69 -11.23
CA LYS A 90 -2.84 -13.01 -11.37
C LYS A 90 -1.97 -14.02 -12.09
N SER A 91 -1.37 -13.62 -13.22
CA SER A 91 -0.57 -14.52 -14.04
C SER A 91 0.76 -14.92 -13.38
N ASN A 92 1.49 -13.95 -12.81
CA ASN A 92 2.86 -14.14 -12.33
C ASN A 92 2.97 -14.39 -10.82
N TYR A 93 2.14 -13.73 -10.00
CA TYR A 93 2.21 -13.83 -8.54
C TYR A 93 1.11 -14.70 -7.94
N LYS A 94 0.16 -15.19 -8.76
CA LYS A 94 -1.02 -15.95 -8.31
C LYS A 94 -1.80 -15.21 -7.22
N MET A 95 -1.88 -13.89 -7.36
CA MET A 95 -2.49 -12.99 -6.39
C MET A 95 -3.47 -12.04 -7.06
N ASP A 96 -4.58 -11.77 -6.39
CA ASP A 96 -5.54 -10.76 -6.82
C ASP A 96 -5.13 -9.37 -6.32
N LEU A 97 -5.17 -8.40 -7.23
CA LEU A 97 -5.02 -6.99 -6.89
C LEU A 97 -6.37 -6.46 -6.38
N SER A 98 -6.58 -6.52 -5.07
CA SER A 98 -7.87 -6.15 -4.46
C SER A 98 -8.10 -4.63 -4.48
N GLU A 99 -9.22 -4.19 -5.03
CA GLU A 99 -9.66 -2.79 -4.92
C GLU A 99 -10.15 -2.52 -3.49
N LYS A 100 -9.56 -1.51 -2.85
CA LYS A 100 -9.99 -1.05 -1.54
C LYS A 100 -10.28 0.44 -1.58
N ASP A 101 -11.57 0.76 -1.56
CA ASP A 101 -12.03 2.13 -1.46
C ASP A 101 -11.73 2.72 -0.08
N MET A 102 -11.43 4.02 -0.06
CA MET A 102 -11.30 4.83 1.15
C MET A 102 -12.58 5.61 1.44
N SER A 103 -12.85 5.84 2.72
CA SER A 103 -14.06 6.54 3.15
C SER A 103 -13.91 8.03 2.86
N VAL A 104 -14.62 8.51 1.85
CA VAL A 104 -14.61 9.94 1.46
C VAL A 104 -15.51 10.82 2.32
N LYS A 105 -16.29 10.22 3.23
CA LYS A 105 -17.31 10.94 4.03
C LYS A 105 -16.74 11.69 5.24
N GLY A 106 -15.45 11.55 5.55
CA GLY A 106 -14.80 12.25 6.66
C GLY A 106 -15.21 11.77 8.06
N TRP A 107 -15.81 10.58 8.17
CA TRP A 107 -16.25 10.04 9.45
C TRP A 107 -15.04 9.54 10.26
N ASN A 108 -14.83 10.14 11.42
CA ASN A 108 -13.72 9.83 12.34
C ASN A 108 -14.09 8.82 13.45
N TRP A 109 -15.30 8.26 13.40
CA TRP A 109 -15.78 7.23 14.34
C TRP A 109 -15.85 5.87 13.64
N GLY A 110 -15.34 4.84 14.31
CA GLY A 110 -15.22 3.50 13.77
C GLY A 110 -14.52 2.55 14.75
N THR A 111 -14.36 1.29 14.36
CA THR A 111 -13.65 0.31 15.16
C THR A 111 -12.19 0.29 14.76
N ALA A 112 -11.29 0.49 15.73
CA ALA A 112 -9.87 0.30 15.52
C ALA A 112 -9.59 -1.20 15.40
N LYS A 113 -9.07 -1.63 14.24
CA LYS A 113 -8.59 -2.99 14.04
C LYS A 113 -7.06 -2.97 14.00
N PHE A 114 -6.47 -3.81 14.83
CA PHE A 114 -5.03 -4.03 14.86
C PHE A 114 -4.72 -5.28 14.04
N SER A 115 -3.86 -5.15 13.03
CA SER A 115 -3.36 -6.26 12.22
C SER A 115 -1.84 -6.18 12.19
N GLY A 116 -1.19 -7.00 13.03
CA GLY A 116 0.25 -7.00 13.20
C GLY A 116 0.81 -5.65 13.68
N LYS A 117 1.83 -5.12 12.98
CA LYS A 117 2.47 -3.81 13.26
C LYS A 117 1.70 -2.61 12.67
N GLN A 118 0.43 -2.78 12.30
CA GLN A 118 -0.39 -1.72 11.72
C GLN A 118 -1.68 -1.52 12.51
N ALA A 119 -2.07 -0.26 12.66
CA ALA A 119 -3.36 0.14 13.19
C ALA A 119 -4.11 0.93 12.10
N GLY A 120 -5.36 0.56 11.86
CA GLY A 120 -6.27 1.31 11.00
C GLY A 120 -7.63 1.45 11.68
N THR A 121 -8.36 2.50 11.34
CA THR A 121 -9.76 2.67 11.75
C THR A 121 -10.67 2.30 10.57
N GLU A 122 -11.53 1.31 10.78
CA GLU A 122 -12.56 0.94 9.81
C GLU A 122 -13.90 1.53 10.26
N SER A 123 -14.59 2.21 9.35
CA SER A 123 -15.93 2.73 9.63
C SER A 123 -16.95 1.60 9.66
N LEU A 124 -17.74 1.53 10.74
CA LEU A 124 -18.75 0.49 10.97
C LEU A 124 -19.89 0.49 9.94
N LYS A 125 -20.11 1.59 9.20
CA LYS A 125 -21.24 1.68 8.24
C LYS A 125 -20.90 1.26 6.81
N SER A 126 -19.63 1.07 6.46
CA SER A 126 -19.23 0.95 5.05
C SER A 126 -18.14 -0.08 4.76
N ASN A 127 -17.54 -0.71 5.80
CA ASN A 127 -16.32 -1.55 5.65
C ASN A 127 -15.17 -0.81 4.92
N THR A 128 -15.27 0.51 4.85
CA THR A 128 -14.38 1.41 4.12
C THR A 128 -13.41 2.04 5.12
N LEU A 129 -12.14 2.07 4.77
CA LEU A 129 -11.10 2.48 5.69
C LEU A 129 -10.93 4.00 5.69
N CYS A 130 -10.88 4.60 6.88
CA CYS A 130 -10.82 6.05 7.02
C CYS A 130 -9.37 6.56 6.95
N PHE A 131 -8.45 5.95 7.70
CA PHE A 131 -7.01 6.30 7.68
C PHE A 131 -6.15 5.09 8.13
N TYR A 132 -4.93 4.97 7.57
CA TYR A 132 -3.91 4.01 8.04
C TYR A 132 -2.72 4.77 8.66
N THR A 133 -2.32 4.37 9.87
CA THR A 133 -1.07 4.82 10.50
C THR A 133 -0.22 3.59 10.84
N VAL A 134 1.07 3.61 10.49
CA VAL A 134 1.99 2.53 10.90
C VAL A 134 2.26 2.67 12.40
N LEU A 135 2.09 1.60 13.19
CA LEU A 135 2.23 1.66 14.66
C LEU A 135 3.61 2.12 15.13
N LYS A 136 4.68 1.94 14.33
CA LYS A 136 6.00 2.49 14.62
C LYS A 136 6.03 4.03 14.73
N HIS A 137 5.01 4.72 14.23
CA HIS A 137 4.89 6.17 14.35
C HIS A 137 4.24 6.62 15.67
N LEU A 138 3.67 5.69 16.43
CA LEU A 138 3.08 5.95 17.76
C LEU A 138 4.08 5.65 18.89
N GLU A 139 5.36 6.04 18.71
CA GLU A 139 6.40 5.85 19.73
C GLU A 139 6.17 6.66 21.03
N THR A 140 5.10 7.46 21.13
CA THR A 140 4.84 8.34 22.30
C THR A 140 3.39 8.43 22.79
N GLN A 141 2.44 7.63 22.31
CA GLN A 141 1.04 7.76 22.77
C GLN A 141 0.70 6.71 23.84
N LYS A 142 0.68 7.13 25.12
CA LYS A 142 -0.06 6.43 26.18
C LYS A 142 -1.52 6.36 25.74
N ILE A 143 -2.01 5.16 25.45
CA ILE A 143 -3.41 4.90 25.13
C ILE A 143 -4.25 5.25 26.38
N ARG A 144 -4.88 6.43 26.38
CA ARG A 144 -5.86 6.81 27.41
C ARG A 144 -7.24 6.33 26.94
N ILE A 145 -7.59 5.09 27.31
CA ILE A 145 -8.95 4.58 27.14
C ILE A 145 -9.82 5.27 28.20
N TRP A 146 -10.72 6.16 27.77
CA TRP A 146 -11.80 6.61 28.64
C TRP A 146 -12.76 5.43 28.83
N ARG A 147 -12.64 4.74 29.97
CA ARG A 147 -13.73 3.94 30.51
C ARG A 147 -14.74 4.94 31.07
N ASN A 148 -15.93 5.00 30.48
CA ASN A 148 -17.07 5.59 31.17
C ASN A 148 -17.41 4.69 32.36
N VAL A 149 -17.35 5.28 33.56
CA VAL A 149 -18.05 4.79 34.75
C VAL A 149 -19.50 5.23 34.61
#